data_AF-A0A0R2ZVL6-F1
#
_entry.id   AF-A0A0R2ZVL6-F1
#
_cell.length_a   1.000
_cell.length_b   1.000
_cell.length_c   1.000
_cell.angle_alpha   90.00
_cell.angle_beta   90.00
_cell.angle_gamma   90.00
#
_symmetry.space_group_name_H-M   'P 1'
#
loop_
_entity.id
_entity.type
_entity.pdbx_description
1 polymer ?
#
loop_
_entity_poly.entity_id
_entity_poly.type
_entity_poly.pdbx_seq_one_letter_code
_entity_poly.pdbx_strand_id
1 'polypeptide(L)'
;MNISAYRSIAEDWERRATIRTRPRRLLENDDKLIYPLCRQPLVLSATFLEHCPQWRDFVLLQSFYKFINDVVIFETEIVDRTARNIAKNRFALPFPLVCRYDAMTVVVDEDYHALVALDFLQQTVKMTGISPLDLPGQIELSRALPAAQAQAPAHLRDAVELIAVAIAENTVTHDVAAFSRDDSVKASIRGLMADHLFDEGRHGQFWTRLVRLYWQAASPADRDSIAPVLPIFLAHYLTNELQKSFDLQLIDQLDVSADVRHALRADMAALEFPITRHHPLIGNIMGFLQHSGLLQTPSVALALADYLPVAGRAA
;
A
#
# COMPACT_ATOMS: atom_id res chain seq x y z
N MET A 1 -27.51 8.25 -7.90
CA MET A 1 -26.14 8.79 -7.74
C MET A 1 -26.09 10.14 -8.45
N ASN A 2 -25.70 11.23 -7.77
CA ASN A 2 -25.65 12.56 -8.38
C ASN A 2 -24.29 12.78 -9.07
N ILE A 3 -24.27 12.73 -10.41
CA ILE A 3 -23.06 12.84 -11.23
C ILE A 3 -22.51 14.27 -11.32
N SER A 4 -23.33 15.30 -11.03
CA SER A 4 -22.94 16.69 -11.29
C SER A 4 -21.73 17.16 -10.50
N ALA A 5 -21.35 16.43 -9.44
CA ALA A 5 -20.17 16.69 -8.63
C ALA A 5 -18.94 15.82 -8.98
N TYR A 6 -19.06 14.85 -9.89
CA TYR A 6 -17.93 13.99 -10.27
C TYR A 6 -17.06 14.67 -11.33
N ARG A 7 -15.81 14.95 -10.97
CA ARG A 7 -14.79 15.45 -11.90
C ARG A 7 -13.95 14.29 -12.42
N SER A 8 -13.97 14.08 -13.73
CA SER A 8 -13.16 13.04 -14.37
C SER A 8 -11.66 13.35 -14.28
N ILE A 9 -10.85 12.28 -14.26
CA ILE A 9 -9.39 12.35 -14.33
C ILE A 9 -8.83 12.05 -15.73
N ALA A 10 -9.68 11.76 -16.73
CA ALA A 10 -9.29 11.30 -18.06
C ALA A 10 -8.38 12.26 -18.83
N GLU A 11 -8.73 13.54 -18.93
CA GLU A 11 -7.89 14.53 -19.66
C GLU A 11 -6.53 14.73 -18.98
N ASP A 12 -6.52 14.64 -17.65
CA ASP A 12 -5.29 14.69 -16.88
C ASP A 12 -4.45 13.43 -17.08
N TRP A 13 -5.08 12.26 -17.21
CA TRP A 13 -4.44 11.00 -17.53
C TRP A 13 -3.75 11.05 -18.91
N GLU A 14 -4.47 11.44 -19.96
CA GLU A 14 -3.92 11.55 -21.33
C GLU A 14 -2.64 12.38 -21.39
N ARG A 15 -2.60 13.47 -20.61
CA ARG A 15 -1.49 14.42 -20.59
C ARG A 15 -0.34 13.99 -19.68
N ARG A 16 -0.63 13.28 -18.59
CA ARG A 16 0.29 13.15 -17.45
C ARG A 16 0.69 11.72 -17.10
N ALA A 17 -0.08 10.70 -17.47
CA ALA A 17 0.20 9.32 -17.09
C ALA A 17 1.66 8.92 -17.36
N THR A 18 2.31 8.27 -16.40
CA THR A 18 3.75 8.00 -16.52
C THR A 18 4.06 7.02 -17.64
N ILE A 19 3.17 6.05 -17.90
CA ILE A 19 3.23 5.16 -19.08
C ILE A 19 3.35 5.91 -20.41
N ARG A 20 2.86 7.16 -20.47
CA ARG A 20 2.88 7.99 -21.68
C ARG A 20 4.02 9.01 -21.70
N THR A 21 4.50 9.40 -20.53
CA THR A 21 5.34 10.61 -20.38
C THR A 21 6.72 10.35 -19.79
N ARG A 22 7.00 9.14 -19.32
CA ARG A 22 8.27 8.78 -18.70
C ARG A 22 8.99 7.73 -19.54
N PRO A 23 10.31 7.90 -19.79
CA PRO A 23 11.09 6.85 -20.42
C PRO A 23 11.28 5.68 -19.45
N ARG A 24 11.56 4.49 -20.00
CA ARG A 24 12.03 3.36 -19.20
C ARG A 24 13.27 3.77 -18.39
N ARG A 25 13.25 3.51 -17.09
CA ARG A 25 14.38 3.77 -16.20
C ARG A 25 15.35 2.59 -16.20
N LEU A 26 16.64 2.92 -16.13
CA LEU A 26 17.71 1.94 -16.02
C LEU A 26 18.35 2.04 -14.65
N LEU A 27 18.52 0.89 -14.01
CA LEU A 27 19.23 0.74 -12.75
C LEU A 27 20.71 1.04 -12.96
N GLU A 28 21.21 2.00 -12.22
CA GLU A 28 22.61 2.39 -12.21
C GLU A 28 23.45 1.48 -11.30
N ASN A 29 24.67 1.22 -11.75
CA ASN A 29 25.67 0.47 -11.01
C ASN A 29 26.64 1.42 -10.29
N ASP A 30 26.14 2.09 -9.26
CA ASP A 30 26.91 2.90 -8.30
C ASP A 30 26.87 2.27 -6.88
N ASP A 31 27.55 2.90 -5.92
CA ASP A 31 27.65 2.42 -4.54
C ASP A 31 26.47 2.82 -3.64
N LYS A 32 25.40 3.41 -4.21
CA LYS A 32 24.22 3.78 -3.43
C LYS A 32 23.40 2.55 -3.06
N LEU A 33 22.63 2.67 -1.99
CA LEU A 33 21.78 1.57 -1.51
C LEU A 33 20.66 1.25 -2.51
N ILE A 34 20.33 -0.03 -2.64
CA ILE A 34 19.17 -0.51 -3.40
C ILE A 34 17.86 -0.32 -2.63
N TYR A 35 17.92 -0.20 -1.31
CA TYR A 35 16.76 -0.07 -0.42
C TYR A 35 17.05 0.87 0.76
N PRO A 36 16.07 1.66 1.23
CA PRO A 36 16.23 2.54 2.39
C PRO A 36 16.57 1.79 3.67
N LEU A 37 17.60 2.25 4.42
CA LEU A 37 17.91 1.70 5.75
C LEU A 37 16.75 1.86 6.71
N CYS A 38 16.09 3.03 6.68
CA CYS A 38 14.98 3.36 7.58
C CYS A 38 13.75 2.46 7.42
N ARG A 39 13.67 1.69 6.32
CA ARG A 39 12.57 0.76 6.02
C ARG A 39 12.92 -0.70 6.27
N GLN A 40 14.12 -1.01 6.76
CA GLN A 40 14.52 -2.38 7.08
C GLN A 40 15.03 -2.44 8.54
N PRO A 41 14.13 -2.69 9.51
CA PRO A 41 14.47 -2.73 10.93
C PRO A 41 15.58 -3.71 11.30
N LEU A 42 15.73 -4.82 10.55
CA LEU A 42 16.77 -5.82 10.82
C LEU A 42 18.17 -5.20 10.76
N VAL A 43 18.48 -4.41 9.74
CA VAL A 43 19.81 -3.78 9.59
C VAL A 43 20.06 -2.64 10.56
N LEU A 44 19.03 -2.20 11.28
CA LEU A 44 19.09 -1.16 12.31
C LEU A 44 19.18 -1.75 13.72
N SER A 45 18.99 -3.06 13.88
CA SER A 45 19.09 -3.72 15.19
C SER A 45 20.52 -3.71 15.73
N ALA A 46 20.64 -3.63 17.07
CA ALA A 46 21.95 -3.59 17.73
C ALA A 46 22.79 -4.83 17.38
N THR A 47 22.17 -6.02 17.43
CA THR A 47 22.84 -7.28 17.09
C THR A 47 23.37 -7.27 15.66
N PHE A 48 22.60 -6.75 14.71
CA PHE A 48 23.03 -6.71 13.30
C PHE A 48 24.20 -5.74 13.10
N LEU A 49 24.13 -4.55 13.70
CA LEU A 49 25.19 -3.54 13.59
C LEU A 49 26.51 -4.02 14.19
N GLU A 50 26.45 -4.78 15.28
CA GLU A 50 27.64 -5.30 15.96
C GLU A 50 28.24 -6.53 15.26
N HIS A 51 27.41 -7.47 14.81
CA HIS A 51 27.87 -8.80 14.40
C HIS A 51 27.68 -9.12 12.92
N CYS A 52 26.89 -8.35 12.20
CA CYS A 52 26.49 -8.63 10.81
C CYS A 52 26.62 -7.47 9.81
N PRO A 53 27.47 -6.43 10.00
CA PRO A 53 27.50 -5.30 9.08
C PRO A 53 27.85 -5.69 7.64
N GLN A 54 28.59 -6.78 7.43
CA GLN A 54 28.93 -7.34 6.12
C GLN A 54 27.72 -7.84 5.34
N TRP A 55 26.60 -8.16 6.01
CA TRP A 55 25.38 -8.68 5.39
C TRP A 55 24.38 -7.58 5.00
N ARG A 56 24.68 -6.30 5.29
CA ARG A 56 23.76 -5.18 5.09
C ARG A 56 23.20 -5.13 3.67
N ASP A 57 24.08 -5.16 2.66
CA ASP A 57 23.66 -4.97 1.27
C ASP A 57 22.85 -6.17 0.76
N PHE A 58 23.16 -7.38 1.23
CA PHE A 58 22.35 -8.57 0.95
C PHE A 58 20.95 -8.45 1.55
N VAL A 59 20.85 -8.01 2.81
CA VAL A 59 19.56 -7.83 3.48
C VAL A 59 18.72 -6.75 2.78
N LEU A 60 19.32 -5.60 2.44
CA LEU A 60 18.64 -4.54 1.70
C LEU A 60 18.21 -4.99 0.31
N LEU A 61 19.01 -5.79 -0.37
CA LEU A 61 18.68 -6.38 -1.67
C LEU A 61 17.46 -7.31 -1.59
N GLN A 62 17.43 -8.21 -0.61
CA GLN A 62 16.27 -9.09 -0.42
C GLN A 62 15.02 -8.32 -0.01
N SER A 63 15.18 -7.26 0.78
CA SER A 63 14.09 -6.34 1.14
C SER A 63 13.54 -5.60 -0.08
N PHE A 64 14.41 -5.19 -1.00
CA PHE A 64 14.00 -4.60 -2.27
C PHE A 64 13.18 -5.58 -3.12
N TYR A 65 13.62 -6.85 -3.23
CA TYR A 65 12.85 -7.86 -3.96
C TYR A 65 11.47 -8.10 -3.35
N LYS A 66 11.37 -8.21 -2.03
CA LYS A 66 10.09 -8.34 -1.32
C LYS A 66 9.20 -7.12 -1.55
N PHE A 67 9.75 -5.91 -1.45
CA PHE A 67 9.01 -4.68 -1.72
C PHE A 67 8.46 -4.63 -3.15
N ILE A 68 9.27 -4.99 -4.16
CA ILE A 68 8.82 -5.06 -5.55
C ILE A 68 7.69 -6.08 -5.72
N ASN A 69 7.82 -7.24 -5.09
CA ASN A 69 6.77 -8.26 -5.12
C ASN A 69 5.48 -7.78 -4.43
N ASP A 70 5.58 -7.08 -3.30
CA ASP A 70 4.41 -6.49 -2.64
C ASP A 70 3.70 -5.48 -3.54
N VAL A 71 4.45 -4.61 -4.24
CA VAL A 71 3.91 -3.67 -5.22
C VAL A 71 3.17 -4.43 -6.32
N VAL A 72 3.80 -5.45 -6.93
CA VAL A 72 3.16 -6.24 -8.00
C VAL A 72 1.85 -6.88 -7.53
N ILE A 73 1.80 -7.47 -6.32
CA ILE A 73 0.58 -8.05 -5.76
C ILE A 73 -0.47 -6.96 -5.51
N PHE A 74 -0.07 -5.84 -4.92
CA PHE A 74 -0.94 -4.72 -4.63
C PHE A 74 -1.62 -4.19 -5.90
N GLU A 75 -0.82 -3.88 -6.92
CA GLU A 75 -1.29 -3.34 -8.18
C GLU A 75 -2.18 -4.32 -8.93
N THR A 76 -1.72 -5.55 -9.16
CA THR A 76 -2.36 -6.45 -10.12
C THR A 76 -3.50 -7.27 -9.51
N GLU A 77 -3.37 -7.70 -8.25
CA GLU A 77 -4.33 -8.65 -7.67
C GLU A 77 -5.45 -7.96 -6.88
N ILE A 78 -5.25 -6.69 -6.50
CA ILE A 78 -6.15 -5.97 -5.60
C ILE A 78 -6.68 -4.68 -6.26
N VAL A 79 -5.81 -3.72 -6.56
CA VAL A 79 -6.23 -2.40 -7.09
C VAL A 79 -6.77 -2.55 -8.51
N ASP A 80 -5.99 -3.13 -9.42
CA ASP A 80 -6.39 -3.41 -10.79
C ASP A 80 -7.67 -4.25 -10.83
N ARG A 81 -7.72 -5.35 -10.07
CA ARG A 81 -8.91 -6.21 -10.03
C ARG A 81 -10.18 -5.43 -9.70
N THR A 82 -10.11 -4.54 -8.71
CA THR A 82 -11.24 -3.71 -8.27
C THR A 82 -11.60 -2.67 -9.34
N ALA A 83 -10.61 -1.93 -9.85
CA ALA A 83 -10.79 -0.93 -10.89
C ALA A 83 -11.36 -1.54 -12.19
N ARG A 84 -10.85 -2.70 -12.59
CA ARG A 84 -11.30 -3.48 -13.75
C ARG A 84 -12.73 -3.96 -13.60
N ASN A 85 -13.13 -4.40 -12.40
CA ASN A 85 -14.51 -4.76 -12.11
C ASN A 85 -15.46 -3.54 -12.22
N ILE A 86 -15.05 -2.38 -11.72
CA ILE A 86 -15.78 -1.11 -11.89
C ILE A 86 -15.89 -0.76 -13.38
N ALA A 87 -14.77 -0.71 -14.10
CA ALA A 87 -14.73 -0.34 -15.52
C ALA A 87 -15.64 -1.23 -16.39
N LYS A 88 -15.64 -2.54 -16.11
CA LYS A 88 -16.45 -3.53 -16.83
C LYS A 88 -17.89 -3.65 -16.33
N ASN A 89 -18.31 -2.80 -15.38
CA ASN A 89 -19.66 -2.83 -14.78
C ASN A 89 -20.00 -4.18 -14.16
N ARG A 90 -19.02 -4.81 -13.52
CA ARG A 90 -19.13 -6.08 -12.78
C ARG A 90 -19.22 -5.88 -11.27
N PHE A 91 -19.01 -4.65 -10.82
CA PHE A 91 -19.25 -4.23 -9.45
C PHE A 91 -20.76 -4.15 -9.20
N ALA A 92 -21.23 -4.66 -8.07
CA ALA A 92 -22.64 -4.66 -7.67
C ALA A 92 -23.22 -3.24 -7.64
N LEU A 93 -22.37 -2.24 -7.40
CA LEU A 93 -22.74 -0.83 -7.46
C LEU A 93 -22.59 -0.28 -8.88
N PRO A 94 -23.68 0.16 -9.53
CA PRO A 94 -23.61 0.70 -10.88
C PRO A 94 -22.96 2.08 -10.86
N PHE A 95 -21.73 2.16 -11.36
CA PHE A 95 -21.04 3.43 -11.57
C PHE A 95 -21.37 4.03 -12.96
N PRO A 96 -21.52 5.36 -13.05
CA PRO A 96 -21.68 6.07 -14.31
C PRO A 96 -20.54 5.79 -15.29
N LEU A 97 -20.82 5.88 -16.61
CA LEU A 97 -19.82 5.60 -17.65
C LEU A 97 -18.52 6.42 -17.48
N VAL A 98 -18.62 7.68 -17.06
CA VAL A 98 -17.45 8.54 -16.82
C VAL A 98 -16.53 7.99 -15.72
N CYS A 99 -17.10 7.48 -14.62
CA CYS A 99 -16.32 6.85 -13.54
C CYS A 99 -15.70 5.54 -14.02
N ARG A 100 -16.42 4.79 -14.86
CA ARG A 100 -15.94 3.52 -15.43
C ARG A 100 -14.81 3.72 -16.43
N TYR A 101 -14.84 4.81 -17.19
CA TYR A 101 -13.75 5.21 -18.07
C TYR A 101 -12.50 5.56 -17.24
N ASP A 102 -12.65 6.39 -16.22
CA ASP A 102 -11.54 6.71 -15.31
C ASP A 102 -10.98 5.45 -14.62
N ALA A 103 -11.84 4.51 -14.22
CA ALA A 103 -11.41 3.22 -13.66
C ALA A 103 -10.55 2.41 -14.66
N MET A 104 -10.85 2.48 -15.97
CA MET A 104 -10.03 1.85 -16.99
C MET A 104 -8.67 2.56 -17.15
N THR A 105 -8.58 3.87 -16.89
CA THR A 105 -7.28 4.55 -16.88
C THR A 105 -6.40 4.10 -15.71
N VAL A 106 -7.00 3.88 -14.54
CA VAL A 106 -6.32 3.33 -13.35
C VAL A 106 -5.78 1.93 -13.64
N VAL A 107 -6.60 1.05 -14.23
CA VAL A 107 -6.18 -0.29 -14.69
C VAL A 107 -4.90 -0.25 -15.55
N VAL A 108 -4.81 0.70 -16.49
CA VAL A 108 -3.64 0.81 -17.36
C VAL A 108 -2.41 1.28 -16.59
N ASP A 109 -2.58 2.20 -15.64
CA ASP A 109 -1.49 2.70 -14.81
C ASP A 109 -0.99 1.59 -13.86
N GLU A 110 -1.87 0.82 -13.21
CA GLU A 110 -1.44 -0.26 -12.30
C GLU A 110 -0.73 -1.41 -13.00
N ASP A 111 -1.23 -1.83 -14.16
CA ASP A 111 -0.55 -2.83 -15.01
C ASP A 111 0.85 -2.31 -15.42
N TYR A 112 1.01 -0.99 -15.64
CA TYR A 112 2.30 -0.38 -15.93
C TYR A 112 3.22 -0.28 -14.71
N HIS A 113 2.70 0.11 -13.55
CA HIS A 113 3.45 0.14 -12.30
C HIS A 113 4.04 -1.24 -11.97
N ALA A 114 3.23 -2.30 -12.11
CA ALA A 114 3.69 -3.68 -11.94
C ALA A 114 4.76 -4.06 -12.97
N LEU A 115 4.60 -3.67 -14.25
CA LEU A 115 5.60 -3.92 -15.28
C LEU A 115 6.95 -3.27 -14.94
N VAL A 116 6.95 -2.00 -14.55
CA VAL A 116 8.19 -1.29 -14.21
C VAL A 116 8.83 -1.88 -12.95
N ALA A 117 8.03 -2.28 -11.95
CA ALA A 117 8.52 -2.96 -10.77
C ALA A 117 9.24 -4.29 -11.12
N LEU A 118 8.62 -5.13 -11.96
CA LEU A 118 9.23 -6.36 -12.46
C LEU A 118 10.49 -6.11 -13.30
N ASP A 119 10.51 -5.05 -14.10
CA ASP A 119 11.69 -4.65 -14.87
C ASP A 119 12.88 -4.32 -13.93
N PHE A 120 12.63 -3.59 -12.84
CA PHE A 120 13.67 -3.32 -11.84
C PHE A 120 14.16 -4.59 -11.14
N LEU A 121 13.27 -5.54 -10.82
CA LEU A 121 13.69 -6.83 -10.28
C LEU A 121 14.64 -7.54 -11.24
N GLN A 122 14.30 -7.61 -12.53
CA GLN A 122 15.14 -8.25 -13.55
C GLN A 122 16.50 -7.56 -13.70
N GLN A 123 16.51 -6.22 -13.72
CA GLN A 123 17.73 -5.43 -13.79
C GLN A 123 18.62 -5.68 -12.56
N THR A 124 18.04 -5.70 -11.37
CA THR A 124 18.76 -5.95 -10.11
C THR A 124 19.34 -7.36 -10.06
N VAL A 125 18.59 -8.39 -10.46
CA VAL A 125 19.11 -9.77 -10.54
C VAL A 125 20.27 -9.85 -11.53
N LYS A 126 20.13 -9.23 -12.70
CA LYS A 126 21.19 -9.20 -13.72
C LYS A 126 22.44 -8.48 -13.24
N MET A 127 22.28 -7.38 -12.50
CA MET A 127 23.39 -6.56 -12.00
C MET A 127 24.13 -7.24 -10.85
N THR A 128 23.40 -7.86 -9.92
CA THR A 128 23.98 -8.42 -8.69
C THR A 128 24.35 -9.89 -8.80
N GLY A 129 23.73 -10.64 -9.73
CA GLY A 129 23.83 -12.10 -9.80
C GLY A 129 23.12 -12.83 -8.65
N ILE A 130 22.44 -12.11 -7.76
CA ILE A 130 21.78 -12.66 -6.57
C ILE A 130 20.28 -12.75 -6.83
N SER A 131 19.73 -13.96 -6.74
CA SER A 131 18.30 -14.19 -6.90
C SER A 131 17.50 -13.81 -5.64
N PRO A 132 16.21 -13.49 -5.77
CA PRO A 132 15.33 -13.37 -4.62
C PRO A 132 15.25 -14.67 -3.82
N LEU A 133 15.10 -14.56 -2.51
CA LEU A 133 14.59 -15.64 -1.67
C LEU A 133 13.13 -15.97 -2.04
N ASP A 134 12.56 -17.01 -1.43
CA ASP A 134 11.13 -17.26 -1.56
C ASP A 134 10.36 -16.02 -1.08
N LEU A 135 9.57 -15.43 -1.98
CA LEU A 135 8.84 -14.19 -1.75
C LEU A 135 7.41 -14.50 -1.30
N PRO A 136 6.83 -13.73 -0.36
CA PRO A 136 5.45 -13.95 0.06
C PRO A 136 4.46 -13.84 -1.11
N GLY A 137 3.57 -14.81 -1.25
CA GLY A 137 2.50 -14.78 -2.26
C GLY A 137 1.30 -13.90 -1.87
N GLN A 138 1.40 -13.15 -0.78
CA GLN A 138 0.34 -12.29 -0.24
C GLN A 138 0.95 -11.07 0.44
N ILE A 139 0.16 -10.00 0.50
CA ILE A 139 0.41 -8.82 1.34
C ILE A 139 -0.69 -8.71 2.42
N GLU A 140 -0.55 -7.79 3.37
CA GLU A 140 -1.53 -7.68 4.47
C GLU A 140 -2.93 -7.32 3.95
N LEU A 141 -3.00 -6.54 2.87
CA LEU A 141 -4.27 -6.25 2.20
C LEU A 141 -4.93 -7.50 1.59
N SER A 142 -4.15 -8.47 1.11
CA SER A 142 -4.65 -9.76 0.62
C SER A 142 -5.39 -10.54 1.72
N ARG A 143 -5.06 -10.30 3.00
CA ARG A 143 -5.71 -10.91 4.17
C ARG A 143 -6.83 -10.03 4.72
N ALA A 144 -6.60 -8.72 4.81
CA ALA A 144 -7.53 -7.76 5.41
C ALA A 144 -8.82 -7.60 4.61
N LEU A 145 -8.73 -7.57 3.28
CA LEU A 145 -9.89 -7.41 2.41
C LEU A 145 -10.91 -8.56 2.55
N PRO A 146 -10.54 -9.85 2.39
CA PRO A 146 -11.50 -10.94 2.57
C PRO A 146 -12.00 -11.05 4.01
N ALA A 147 -11.16 -10.75 5.01
CA ALA A 147 -11.60 -10.70 6.41
C ALA A 147 -12.71 -9.66 6.62
N ALA A 148 -12.56 -8.46 6.05
CA ALA A 148 -13.57 -7.41 6.10
C ALA A 148 -14.86 -7.79 5.35
N GLN A 149 -14.75 -8.31 4.12
CA GLN A 149 -15.90 -8.74 3.33
C GLN A 149 -16.69 -9.88 3.99
N ALA A 150 -16.04 -10.76 4.76
CA ALA A 150 -16.70 -11.82 5.50
C ALA A 150 -17.62 -11.30 6.62
N GLN A 151 -17.34 -10.11 7.16
CA GLN A 151 -18.15 -9.46 8.19
C GLN A 151 -19.31 -8.63 7.61
N ALA A 152 -19.30 -8.38 6.30
CA ALA A 152 -20.30 -7.58 5.64
C ALA A 152 -21.49 -8.43 5.15
N PRO A 153 -22.73 -7.90 5.21
CA PRO A 153 -23.85 -8.45 4.47
C PRO A 153 -23.49 -8.65 2.99
N ALA A 154 -24.03 -9.71 2.37
CA ALA A 154 -23.64 -10.10 1.01
C ALA A 154 -23.81 -8.96 -0.02
N HIS A 155 -24.83 -8.12 0.12
CA HIS A 155 -25.08 -6.98 -0.78
C HIS A 155 -24.11 -5.80 -0.57
N LEU A 156 -23.30 -5.81 0.49
CA LEU A 156 -22.34 -4.76 0.85
C LEU A 156 -20.88 -5.17 0.65
N ARG A 157 -20.59 -6.39 0.21
CA ARG A 157 -19.21 -6.87 0.04
C ARG A 157 -18.39 -6.02 -0.94
N ASP A 158 -19.00 -5.63 -2.06
CA ASP A 158 -18.36 -4.75 -3.04
C ASP A 158 -18.19 -3.33 -2.47
N ALA A 159 -19.14 -2.84 -1.68
CA ALA A 159 -18.98 -1.55 -1.01
C ALA A 159 -17.81 -1.55 -0.01
N VAL A 160 -17.65 -2.63 0.75
CA VAL A 160 -16.50 -2.83 1.65
C VAL A 160 -15.20 -2.94 0.86
N GLU A 161 -15.18 -3.65 -0.26
CA GLU A 161 -14.01 -3.71 -1.15
C GLU A 161 -13.61 -2.33 -1.68
N LEU A 162 -14.58 -1.56 -2.17
CA LEU A 162 -14.34 -0.20 -2.63
C LEU A 162 -13.70 0.67 -1.54
N ILE A 163 -14.22 0.61 -0.31
CA ILE A 163 -13.70 1.41 0.80
C ILE A 163 -12.31 0.92 1.23
N ALA A 164 -12.11 -0.39 1.34
CA ALA A 164 -10.84 -0.99 1.75
C ALA A 164 -9.71 -0.68 0.76
N VAL A 165 -9.97 -0.84 -0.54
CA VAL A 165 -9.00 -0.51 -1.60
C VAL A 165 -8.73 0.99 -1.61
N ALA A 166 -9.76 1.82 -1.51
CA ALA A 166 -9.59 3.27 -1.45
C ALA A 166 -8.78 3.73 -0.22
N ILE A 167 -8.94 3.07 0.94
CA ILE A 167 -8.10 3.31 2.11
C ILE A 167 -6.64 3.01 1.76
N ALA A 168 -6.36 1.83 1.21
CA ALA A 168 -5.02 1.37 0.94
C ALA A 168 -4.27 2.28 -0.07
N GLU A 169 -4.94 2.65 -1.16
CA GLU A 169 -4.47 3.58 -2.19
C GLU A 169 -4.07 4.95 -1.60
N ASN A 170 -4.92 5.47 -0.71
CA ASN A 170 -4.68 6.76 -0.06
C ASN A 170 -3.62 6.68 1.07
N THR A 171 -3.24 5.48 1.53
CA THR A 171 -2.13 5.30 2.47
C THR A 171 -0.80 5.07 1.77
N VAL A 172 -0.76 4.28 0.69
CA VAL A 172 0.46 3.95 -0.07
C VAL A 172 1.12 5.20 -0.65
N THR A 173 0.33 6.16 -1.12
CA THR A 173 0.82 7.43 -1.69
C THR A 173 1.86 8.12 -0.78
N HIS A 174 1.64 8.14 0.55
CA HIS A 174 2.57 8.79 1.48
C HIS A 174 3.87 8.00 1.68
N ASP A 175 3.79 6.68 1.68
CA ASP A 175 4.94 5.81 1.81
C ASP A 175 5.86 5.90 0.59
N VAL A 176 5.25 5.85 -0.60
CA VAL A 176 5.95 6.06 -1.87
C VAL A 176 6.64 7.42 -1.89
N ALA A 177 5.96 8.47 -1.39
CA ALA A 177 6.53 9.81 -1.32
C ALA A 177 7.73 9.93 -0.37
N ALA A 178 7.71 9.22 0.77
CA ALA A 178 8.87 9.18 1.66
C ALA A 178 10.04 8.44 1.00
N PHE A 179 9.77 7.32 0.31
CA PHE A 179 10.79 6.56 -0.43
C PHE A 179 11.43 7.42 -1.54
N SER A 180 10.61 8.13 -2.33
CA SER A 180 11.10 8.91 -3.48
C SER A 180 12.04 10.06 -3.11
N ARG A 181 12.11 10.43 -1.81
CA ARG A 181 12.95 11.51 -1.28
C ARG A 181 14.20 11.03 -0.53
N ASP A 182 14.40 9.72 -0.38
CA ASP A 182 15.54 9.19 0.39
C ASP A 182 16.84 9.23 -0.43
N ASP A 183 17.67 10.25 -0.20
CA ASP A 183 18.89 10.46 -0.99
C ASP A 183 19.98 9.39 -0.82
N SER A 184 19.86 8.50 0.17
CA SER A 184 20.76 7.36 0.40
C SER A 184 20.58 6.24 -0.64
N VAL A 185 19.42 6.21 -1.31
CA VAL A 185 19.07 5.19 -2.30
C VAL A 185 19.44 5.63 -3.71
N LYS A 186 19.71 4.66 -4.58
CA LYS A 186 19.89 4.82 -6.03
C LYS A 186 18.87 5.77 -6.65
N ALA A 187 19.36 6.71 -7.44
CA ALA A 187 18.56 7.71 -8.13
C ALA A 187 17.52 7.09 -9.08
N SER A 188 17.83 5.95 -9.74
CA SER A 188 16.82 5.28 -10.58
C SER A 188 15.64 4.75 -9.77
N ILE A 189 15.88 4.21 -8.57
CA ILE A 189 14.83 3.69 -7.68
C ILE A 189 14.01 4.83 -7.08
N ARG A 190 14.65 5.93 -6.68
CA ARG A 190 13.91 7.14 -6.28
C ARG A 190 13.07 7.68 -7.42
N GLY A 191 13.61 7.64 -8.64
CA GLY A 191 12.90 8.01 -9.86
C GLY A 191 11.70 7.10 -10.14
N LEU A 192 11.86 5.78 -9.96
CA LEU A 192 10.77 4.81 -10.03
C LEU A 192 9.65 5.20 -9.07
N MET A 193 9.99 5.45 -7.80
CA MET A 193 8.99 5.82 -6.81
C MET A 193 8.37 7.19 -7.07
N ALA A 194 9.14 8.15 -7.60
CA ALA A 194 8.62 9.47 -7.96
C ALA A 194 7.65 9.42 -9.14
N ASP A 195 7.91 8.54 -10.11
CA ASP A 195 7.00 8.32 -11.24
C ASP A 195 5.71 7.65 -10.75
N HIS A 196 5.81 6.56 -9.99
CA HIS A 196 4.66 5.87 -9.41
C HIS A 196 3.81 6.86 -8.57
N LEU A 197 4.43 7.64 -7.68
CA LEU A 197 3.74 8.66 -6.87
C LEU A 197 2.93 9.66 -7.69
N PHE A 198 3.42 9.99 -8.89
CA PHE A 198 2.79 11.00 -9.74
C PHE A 198 1.42 10.54 -10.24
N ASP A 199 1.28 9.25 -10.54
CA ASP A 199 0.01 8.63 -10.91
C ASP A 199 -0.86 8.36 -9.66
N GLU A 200 -0.27 7.92 -8.55
CA GLU A 200 -0.99 7.71 -7.28
C GLU A 200 -1.70 8.95 -6.74
N GLY A 201 -1.12 10.14 -6.94
CA GLY A 201 -1.79 11.40 -6.59
C GLY A 201 -3.12 11.61 -7.31
N ARG A 202 -3.28 11.02 -8.51
CA ARG A 202 -4.52 11.02 -9.30
C ARG A 202 -5.43 9.86 -8.88
N HIS A 203 -4.88 8.69 -8.59
CA HIS A 203 -5.63 7.52 -8.11
C HIS A 203 -6.30 7.79 -6.76
N GLY A 204 -5.59 8.37 -5.80
CA GLY A 204 -6.15 8.74 -4.49
C GLY A 204 -7.38 9.65 -4.62
N GLN A 205 -7.37 10.59 -5.56
CA GLN A 205 -8.54 11.44 -5.85
C GLN A 205 -9.69 10.68 -6.50
N PHE A 206 -9.39 9.78 -7.45
CA PHE A 206 -10.37 8.92 -8.09
C PHE A 206 -11.10 8.06 -7.04
N TRP A 207 -10.36 7.32 -6.21
CA TRP A 207 -10.93 6.47 -5.17
C TRP A 207 -11.73 7.26 -4.13
N THR A 208 -11.21 8.40 -3.68
CA THR A 208 -11.94 9.30 -2.76
C THR A 208 -13.28 9.76 -3.35
N ARG A 209 -13.32 10.10 -4.64
CA ARG A 209 -14.56 10.52 -5.32
C ARG A 209 -15.55 9.37 -5.47
N LEU A 210 -15.09 8.17 -5.83
CA LEU A 210 -15.96 6.99 -5.97
C LEU A 210 -16.58 6.60 -4.63
N VAL A 211 -15.78 6.56 -3.56
CA VAL A 211 -16.29 6.27 -2.22
C VAL A 211 -17.29 7.33 -1.78
N ARG A 212 -17.01 8.63 -2.02
CA ARG A 212 -17.97 9.70 -1.71
C ARG A 212 -19.29 9.54 -2.48
N LEU A 213 -19.24 9.23 -3.77
CA LEU A 213 -20.41 9.00 -4.60
C LEU A 213 -21.26 7.83 -4.09
N TYR A 214 -20.60 6.73 -3.73
CA TYR A 214 -21.26 5.59 -3.11
C TYR A 214 -21.88 6.00 -1.77
N TRP A 215 -21.08 6.57 -0.88
CA TRP A 215 -21.48 6.84 0.50
C TRP A 215 -22.69 7.76 0.56
N GLN A 216 -22.72 8.82 -0.27
CA GLN A 216 -23.87 9.72 -0.38
C GLN A 216 -25.17 9.04 -0.84
N ALA A 217 -25.06 8.01 -1.67
CA ALA A 217 -26.21 7.25 -2.17
C ALA A 217 -26.63 6.08 -1.25
N ALA A 218 -25.72 5.59 -0.40
CA ALA A 218 -25.97 4.49 0.52
C ALA A 218 -27.08 4.84 1.54
N SER A 219 -27.90 3.85 1.87
CA SER A 219 -28.93 4.01 2.90
C SER A 219 -28.28 4.16 4.29
N PRO A 220 -28.95 4.80 5.27
CA PRO A 220 -28.46 4.83 6.65
C PRO A 220 -28.15 3.44 7.20
N ALA A 221 -29.01 2.46 6.91
CA ALA A 221 -28.83 1.07 7.35
C ALA A 221 -27.57 0.42 6.76
N ASP A 222 -27.25 0.67 5.49
CA ASP A 222 -26.03 0.15 4.86
C ASP A 222 -24.78 0.79 5.46
N ARG A 223 -24.81 2.12 5.70
CA ARG A 223 -23.71 2.84 6.35
C ARG A 223 -23.44 2.30 7.76
N ASP A 224 -24.51 2.08 8.53
CA ASP A 224 -24.43 1.52 9.88
C ASP A 224 -23.95 0.06 9.88
N SER A 225 -24.28 -0.70 8.82
CA SER A 225 -23.79 -2.08 8.64
C SER A 225 -22.31 -2.15 8.27
N ILE A 226 -21.79 -1.15 7.56
CA ILE A 226 -20.37 -1.06 7.18
C ILE A 226 -19.50 -0.57 8.33
N ALA A 227 -20.02 0.34 9.17
CA ALA A 227 -19.26 0.95 10.26
C ALA A 227 -18.44 -0.04 11.13
N PRO A 228 -19.00 -1.14 11.67
CA PRO A 228 -18.24 -2.08 12.49
C PRO A 228 -17.24 -2.94 11.71
N VAL A 229 -17.31 -2.97 10.38
CA VAL A 229 -16.37 -3.71 9.52
C VAL A 229 -15.03 -2.97 9.40
N LEU A 230 -15.04 -1.64 9.46
CA LEU A 230 -13.85 -0.79 9.31
C LEU A 230 -12.73 -1.08 10.34
N PRO A 231 -12.98 -1.14 11.66
CA PRO A 231 -11.92 -1.48 12.62
C PRO A 231 -11.36 -2.90 12.40
N ILE A 232 -12.16 -3.85 11.94
CA ILE A 232 -11.70 -5.21 11.61
C ILE A 232 -10.75 -5.16 10.41
N PHE A 233 -11.11 -4.44 9.37
CA PHE A 233 -10.23 -4.20 8.23
C PHE A 233 -8.89 -3.60 8.68
N LEU A 234 -8.92 -2.53 9.49
CA LEU A 234 -7.71 -1.85 9.96
C LEU A 234 -6.83 -2.76 10.84
N ALA A 235 -7.44 -3.59 11.69
CA ALA A 235 -6.71 -4.51 12.56
C ALA A 235 -5.93 -5.58 11.78
N HIS A 236 -6.37 -5.95 10.57
CA HIS A 236 -5.62 -6.84 9.69
C HIS A 236 -4.67 -6.09 8.75
N TYR A 237 -5.13 -4.95 8.21
CA TYR A 237 -4.38 -4.18 7.22
C TYR A 237 -3.10 -3.55 7.78
N LEU A 238 -3.14 -3.10 9.04
CA LEU A 238 -2.05 -2.39 9.69
C LEU A 238 -1.09 -3.32 10.46
N THR A 239 -1.21 -4.64 10.27
CA THR A 239 -0.25 -5.59 10.83
C THR A 239 1.06 -5.58 10.04
N ASN A 240 2.06 -6.29 10.55
CA ASN A 240 3.34 -6.48 9.88
C ASN A 240 3.79 -7.95 9.92
N GLU A 241 2.85 -8.89 10.07
CA GLU A 241 3.16 -10.31 10.29
C GLU A 241 3.88 -10.93 9.09
N LEU A 242 3.48 -10.57 7.87
CA LEU A 242 4.13 -11.03 6.64
C LEU A 242 5.55 -10.46 6.50
N GLN A 243 5.73 -9.19 6.86
CA GLN A 243 7.07 -8.57 6.88
C GLN A 243 7.98 -9.27 7.90
N LYS A 244 7.48 -9.45 9.13
CA LYS A 244 8.21 -10.13 10.21
C LYS A 244 8.58 -11.57 9.82
N SER A 245 7.66 -12.29 9.17
CA SER A 245 7.91 -13.65 8.68
C SER A 245 9.04 -13.68 7.64
N PHE A 246 9.05 -12.72 6.71
CA PHE A 246 10.11 -12.58 5.72
C PHE A 246 11.46 -12.21 6.36
N ASP A 247 11.48 -11.29 7.33
CA ASP A 247 12.72 -10.92 8.03
C ASP A 247 13.32 -12.10 8.81
N LEU A 248 12.48 -12.97 9.41
CA LEU A 248 12.93 -14.20 10.06
C LEU A 248 13.52 -15.21 9.06
N GLN A 249 12.90 -15.37 7.89
CA GLN A 249 13.43 -16.19 6.80
C GLN A 249 14.77 -15.63 6.28
N LEU A 250 14.91 -14.31 6.21
CA LEU A 250 16.12 -13.64 5.77
C LEU A 250 17.28 -13.85 6.75
N ILE A 251 17.01 -13.74 8.06
CA ILE A 251 17.98 -14.09 9.12
C ILE A 251 18.48 -15.53 8.93
N ASP A 252 17.63 -16.44 8.47
CA ASP A 252 18.03 -17.82 8.27
C ASP A 252 19.04 -18.05 7.15
N GLN A 253 19.17 -17.10 6.23
CA GLN A 253 20.13 -17.17 5.13
C GLN A 253 21.50 -16.56 5.47
N LEU A 254 21.63 -15.91 6.64
CA LEU A 254 22.89 -15.28 7.03
C LEU A 254 23.87 -16.33 7.55
N ASP A 255 25.09 -16.33 7.01
CA ASP A 255 26.18 -17.15 7.55
C ASP A 255 26.75 -16.47 8.81
N VAL A 256 26.18 -16.84 9.95
CA VAL A 256 26.46 -16.30 11.29
C VAL A 256 26.33 -17.44 12.32
N SER A 257 26.91 -17.25 13.51
CA SER A 257 26.80 -18.24 14.59
C SER A 257 25.34 -18.42 15.06
N ALA A 258 25.06 -19.57 15.68
CA ALA A 258 23.74 -19.86 16.24
C ALA A 258 23.30 -18.81 17.28
N ASP A 259 24.24 -18.33 18.10
CA ASP A 259 23.98 -17.32 19.13
C ASP A 259 23.58 -15.98 18.50
N VAL A 260 24.32 -15.52 17.48
CA VAL A 260 24.00 -14.28 16.74
C VAL A 260 22.65 -14.41 16.06
N ARG A 261 22.37 -15.56 15.41
CA ARG A 261 21.08 -15.83 14.78
C ARG A 261 19.92 -15.78 15.77
N HIS A 262 20.10 -16.35 16.96
CA HIS A 262 19.09 -16.31 18.01
C HIS A 262 18.84 -14.87 18.49
N ALA A 263 19.90 -14.10 18.70
CA ALA A 263 19.80 -12.69 19.08
C ALA A 263 19.09 -11.83 18.02
N LEU A 264 19.40 -11.99 16.73
CA LEU A 264 18.71 -11.29 15.63
C LEU A 264 17.20 -11.60 15.61
N ARG A 265 16.83 -12.88 15.81
CA ARG A 265 15.42 -13.28 15.90
C ARG A 265 14.73 -12.67 17.12
N ALA A 266 15.42 -12.58 18.25
CA ALA A 266 14.90 -11.94 19.45
C ALA A 266 14.67 -10.43 19.24
N ASP A 267 15.61 -9.74 18.58
CA ASP A 267 15.47 -8.33 18.21
C ASP A 267 14.22 -8.12 17.33
N MET A 268 14.03 -8.94 16.29
CA MET A 268 12.85 -8.85 15.42
C MET A 268 11.56 -9.26 16.14
N ALA A 269 11.63 -10.21 17.07
CA ALA A 269 10.48 -10.61 17.88
C ALA A 269 10.00 -9.45 18.78
N ALA A 270 10.92 -8.68 19.33
CA ALA A 270 10.68 -7.55 20.23
C ALA A 270 10.18 -6.27 19.53
N LEU A 271 10.27 -6.18 18.20
CA LEU A 271 9.69 -5.06 17.46
C LEU A 271 8.15 -5.12 17.51
N GLU A 272 7.57 -4.10 18.15
CA GLU A 272 6.12 -3.89 18.23
C GLU A 272 5.69 -2.76 17.30
N PHE A 273 4.59 -3.01 16.57
CA PHE A 273 3.94 -2.03 15.71
C PHE A 273 2.50 -1.86 16.18
N PRO A 274 2.29 -1.15 17.31
CA PRO A 274 0.98 -1.08 17.94
C PRO A 274 -0.03 -0.37 17.02
N ILE A 275 -1.13 -1.06 16.71
CA ILE A 275 -2.22 -0.54 15.87
C ILE A 275 -3.10 0.37 16.73
N THR A 276 -2.63 1.61 16.92
CA THR A 276 -3.27 2.65 17.75
C THR A 276 -3.45 3.92 16.93
N ARG A 277 -4.06 4.96 17.52
CA ARG A 277 -4.13 6.31 16.93
C ARG A 277 -2.78 6.93 16.53
N HIS A 278 -1.66 6.40 17.06
CA HIS A 278 -0.31 6.84 16.75
C HIS A 278 0.36 6.04 15.62
N HIS A 279 -0.32 5.03 15.06
CA HIS A 279 0.21 4.27 13.94
C HIS A 279 0.45 5.21 12.73
N PRO A 280 1.61 5.15 12.05
CA PRO A 280 2.00 6.13 11.03
C PRO A 280 0.96 6.33 9.90
N LEU A 281 0.23 5.28 9.55
CA LEU A 281 -0.78 5.32 8.49
C LEU A 281 -2.13 5.91 8.94
N ILE A 282 -2.45 5.93 10.24
CA ILE A 282 -3.78 6.31 10.72
C ILE A 282 -4.14 7.75 10.36
N GLY A 283 -3.17 8.68 10.39
CA GLY A 283 -3.41 10.06 9.98
C GLY A 283 -3.95 10.17 8.54
N ASN A 284 -3.35 9.42 7.61
CA ASN A 284 -3.76 9.39 6.20
C ASN A 284 -5.12 8.73 6.02
N ILE A 285 -5.36 7.62 6.73
CA ILE A 285 -6.65 6.89 6.71
C ILE A 285 -7.77 7.82 7.21
N MET A 286 -7.59 8.47 8.36
CA MET A 286 -8.58 9.40 8.90
C MET A 286 -8.79 10.59 7.98
N GLY A 287 -7.73 11.10 7.36
CA GLY A 287 -7.81 12.11 6.30
C GLY A 287 -8.70 11.64 5.15
N PHE A 288 -8.46 10.47 4.58
CA PHE A 288 -9.28 9.88 3.53
C PHE A 288 -10.75 9.71 3.96
N LEU A 289 -11.00 9.13 5.15
CA LEU A 289 -12.35 8.89 5.65
C LEU A 289 -13.11 10.21 5.91
N GLN A 290 -12.41 11.26 6.32
CA GLN A 290 -12.97 12.61 6.45
C GLN A 290 -13.36 13.17 5.08
N HIS A 291 -12.46 13.13 4.09
CA HIS A 291 -12.69 13.69 2.76
C HIS A 291 -13.73 12.90 1.97
N SER A 292 -13.84 11.59 2.17
CA SER A 292 -14.81 10.75 1.46
C SER A 292 -16.24 10.85 2.03
N GLY A 293 -16.42 11.43 3.21
CA GLY A 293 -17.74 11.60 3.83
C GLY A 293 -18.05 10.62 4.96
N LEU A 294 -17.20 9.60 5.15
CA LEU A 294 -17.47 8.47 6.03
C LEU A 294 -17.50 8.91 7.51
N LEU A 295 -16.53 9.71 7.95
CA LEU A 295 -16.45 10.16 9.35
C LEU A 295 -17.59 11.10 9.78
N GLN A 296 -18.38 11.65 8.85
CA GLN A 296 -19.58 12.41 9.23
C GLN A 296 -20.76 11.51 9.61
N THR A 297 -20.61 10.19 9.49
CA THR A 297 -21.62 9.21 9.91
C THR A 297 -21.34 8.82 11.37
N PRO A 298 -22.30 9.03 12.31
CA PRO A 298 -22.07 8.76 13.73
C PRO A 298 -21.61 7.33 14.05
N SER A 299 -22.17 6.32 13.38
CA SER A 299 -21.79 4.92 13.57
C SER A 299 -20.33 4.66 13.17
N VAL A 300 -19.86 5.26 12.08
CA VAL A 300 -18.45 5.17 11.65
C VAL A 300 -17.53 5.86 12.65
N ALA A 301 -17.87 7.08 13.07
CA ALA A 301 -17.06 7.82 14.06
C ALA A 301 -16.96 7.06 15.39
N LEU A 302 -18.06 6.42 15.83
CA LEU A 302 -18.09 5.58 17.01
C LEU A 302 -17.23 4.32 16.84
N ALA A 303 -17.37 3.61 15.71
CA ALA A 303 -16.61 2.38 15.44
C ALA A 303 -15.09 2.61 15.35
N LEU A 304 -14.67 3.84 15.01
CA LEU A 304 -13.26 4.21 14.87
C LEU A 304 -12.75 5.11 16.01
N ALA A 305 -13.48 5.22 17.12
CA ALA A 305 -13.16 6.12 18.23
C ALA A 305 -11.73 5.92 18.78
N ASP A 306 -11.23 4.69 18.80
CA ASP A 306 -9.89 4.35 19.29
C ASP A 306 -8.76 4.90 18.40
N TYR A 307 -9.06 5.20 17.14
CA TYR A 307 -8.12 5.75 16.14
C TYR A 307 -8.21 7.27 16.00
N LEU A 308 -9.30 7.89 16.49
CA LEU A 308 -9.50 9.33 16.39
C LEU A 308 -8.67 10.09 17.44
N PRO A 309 -8.25 11.34 17.16
CA PRO A 309 -7.62 12.18 18.17
C PRO A 309 -8.60 12.44 19.33
N VAL A 310 -8.10 12.48 20.56
CA VAL A 310 -8.93 12.84 21.73
C VAL A 310 -9.42 14.27 21.53
N ALA A 311 -10.73 14.50 21.64
CA ALA A 311 -11.29 15.85 21.63
C ALA A 311 -10.73 16.63 22.83
N GLY A 312 -9.76 17.52 22.59
CA GLY A 312 -9.24 18.46 23.59
C GLY A 312 -7.74 18.37 23.88
N ARG A 313 -6.93 18.93 22.98
CA ARG A 313 -5.93 19.96 23.31
C ARG A 313 -5.71 20.77 22.04
N ALA A 314 -6.28 21.97 22.01
CA ALA A 314 -5.81 23.01 21.12
C ALA A 314 -4.30 23.21 21.39
N ALA A 315 -3.52 23.31 20.32
CA ALA A 315 -2.18 23.89 20.42
C ALA A 315 -2.29 25.36 20.86
#